data_AF-A0A4Q9M669-F1
#
_entry.id   AF-A0A4Q9M669-F1
#
_cell.length_a   1.000
_cell.length_b   1.000
_cell.length_c   1.000
_cell.angle_alpha   90.00
_cell.angle_beta   90.00
_cell.angle_gamma   90.00
#
_symmetry.space_group_name_H-M   'P 1'
#
loop_
_entity.id
_entity.type
_entity.pdbx_description
1 polymer ?
#
loop_
_entity_poly.entity_id
_entity_poly.type
_entity_poly.pdbx_seq_one_letter_code
_entity_poly.pdbx_strand_id
1 'polypeptide(L)'
;MALILEQELNETLPYPSGHSGDVLRSRFRCFQLDSVVEILDNYLAVSVSISCEKLRNVRLDFRDWYAHEVRRIFADEKGTTFCFEDLEGELQSLFFRSPLTEPCGLTLELNAIQSSKHAKVERGELTVQRNAAIPRDLRRVIPEPIVVVILINGQPVRALLDTGSLADFMSAKLAHQLKAETFELAKPMPLHLAVQGSRAKINYGCIALVEYQNIKAKRYFDIINLLNYDVILGTPFFFQHKVLTGFN
;
A
#
# COMPACT_ATOMS: atom_id res chain seq x y z
N MET A 1 8.24 -30.29 17.81
CA MET A 1 7.72 -30.62 16.47
C MET A 1 7.93 -29.46 15.49
N ALA A 2 7.74 -28.20 15.94
CA ALA A 2 7.96 -26.99 15.14
C ALA A 2 9.21 -26.97 14.23
N LEU A 3 10.42 -27.22 14.76
CA LEU A 3 11.65 -27.18 13.96
C LEU A 3 11.68 -28.14 12.76
N ILE A 4 11.14 -29.35 12.93
CA ILE A 4 11.05 -30.36 11.85
C ILE A 4 10.06 -29.87 10.79
N LEU A 5 8.91 -29.35 11.23
CA LEU A 5 7.90 -28.80 10.33
C LEU A 5 8.41 -27.57 9.57
N GLU A 6 9.21 -26.71 10.22
CA GLU A 6 9.84 -25.55 9.58
C GLU A 6 10.80 -25.96 8.45
N GLN A 7 11.64 -26.98 8.69
CA GLN A 7 12.54 -27.49 7.68
C GLN A 7 11.75 -28.06 6.48
N GLU A 8 10.85 -29.01 6.73
CA GLU A 8 9.99 -29.63 5.71
C GLU A 8 9.20 -28.59 4.90
N LEU A 9 8.68 -27.55 5.56
CA LEU A 9 7.96 -26.44 4.91
C LEU A 9 8.84 -25.64 3.96
N ASN A 10 10.06 -25.29 4.37
CA ASN A 10 10.97 -24.51 3.54
C ASN A 10 11.57 -25.35 2.39
N GLU A 11 11.71 -26.67 2.57
CA GLU A 11 12.14 -27.61 1.52
C GLU A 11 11.03 -27.90 0.49
N THR A 12 9.79 -28.17 0.94
CA THR A 12 8.68 -28.57 0.07
C THR A 12 7.93 -27.39 -0.56
N LEU A 13 7.91 -26.22 0.09
CA LEU A 13 7.20 -25.02 -0.36
C LEU A 13 8.10 -23.77 -0.31
N PRO A 14 9.26 -23.75 -1.01
CA PRO A 14 10.16 -22.60 -1.02
C PRO A 14 9.49 -21.31 -1.56
N TYR A 15 10.22 -20.19 -1.51
CA TYR A 15 9.77 -18.97 -2.18
C TYR A 15 9.55 -19.21 -3.70
N PRO A 16 8.52 -18.57 -4.30
CA PRO A 16 8.31 -18.65 -5.74
C PRO A 16 9.51 -18.13 -6.54
N SER A 17 9.72 -18.69 -7.72
CA SER A 17 10.78 -18.27 -8.65
C SER A 17 10.61 -16.79 -9.02
N GLY A 18 11.69 -16.02 -8.87
CA GLY A 18 11.70 -14.56 -9.09
C GLY A 18 11.35 -13.71 -7.86
N HIS A 19 11.21 -14.31 -6.66
CA HIS A 19 11.08 -13.54 -5.42
C HIS A 19 12.37 -12.75 -5.12
N SER A 20 12.29 -11.42 -5.13
CA SER A 20 13.42 -10.51 -4.84
C SER A 20 13.50 -10.05 -3.37
N GLY A 21 12.90 -10.82 -2.45
CA GLY A 21 12.98 -10.54 -1.02
C GLY A 21 14.34 -10.89 -0.40
N ASP A 22 14.45 -10.66 0.91
CA ASP A 22 15.65 -10.92 1.69
C ASP A 22 15.96 -12.43 1.75
N VAL A 23 16.85 -12.90 0.86
CA VAL A 23 17.25 -14.31 0.69
C VAL A 23 17.81 -14.92 1.98
N LEU A 24 18.18 -14.10 2.96
CA LEU A 24 18.66 -14.51 4.28
C LEU A 24 17.54 -14.97 5.24
N ARG A 25 16.26 -14.79 4.89
CA ARG A 25 15.13 -15.19 5.73
C ARG A 25 14.40 -16.39 5.14
N SER A 26 14.17 -17.43 5.96
CA SER A 26 13.29 -18.54 5.60
C SER A 26 11.88 -18.04 5.28
N ARG A 27 11.17 -18.74 4.37
CA ARG A 27 9.77 -18.42 4.06
C ARG A 27 8.90 -18.73 5.26
N PHE A 28 9.04 -19.92 5.80
CA PHE A 28 8.30 -20.37 6.97
C PHE A 28 9.14 -20.27 8.22
N ARG A 29 8.52 -19.86 9.32
CA ARG A 29 9.03 -20.02 10.69
C ARG A 29 7.97 -20.68 11.55
N CYS A 30 8.35 -21.64 12.37
CA CYS A 30 7.43 -22.39 13.21
C CYS A 30 7.76 -22.24 14.69
N PHE A 31 6.74 -21.96 15.50
CA PHE A 31 6.86 -21.79 16.95
C PHE A 31 6.09 -22.90 17.66
N GLN A 32 6.73 -23.55 18.64
CA GLN A 32 6.09 -24.60 19.44
C GLN A 32 5.36 -23.96 20.62
N LEU A 33 4.05 -24.14 20.69
CA LEU A 33 3.17 -23.60 21.73
C LEU A 33 2.43 -24.79 22.38
N ASP A 34 3.06 -25.40 23.38
CA ASP A 34 2.58 -26.62 24.06
C ASP A 34 2.10 -27.71 23.07
N SER A 35 0.78 -27.91 22.97
CA SER A 35 0.12 -28.90 22.13
C SER A 35 -0.15 -28.45 20.69
N VAL A 36 0.33 -27.27 20.30
CA VAL A 36 0.12 -26.61 19.01
C VAL A 36 1.46 -26.17 18.42
N VAL A 37 1.53 -26.11 17.08
CA VAL A 37 2.59 -25.41 16.34
C VAL A 37 1.95 -24.25 15.60
N GLU A 38 2.46 -23.04 15.83
CA GLU A 38 2.15 -21.86 15.02
C GLU A 38 3.13 -21.79 13.85
N ILE A 39 2.64 -21.45 12.66
CA ILE A 39 3.38 -21.40 11.40
C ILE A 39 3.18 -20.01 10.79
N LEU A 40 4.28 -19.26 10.68
CA LEU A 40 4.34 -17.94 10.06
C LEU A 40 4.86 -18.06 8.62
N ASP A 41 4.07 -17.65 7.62
CA ASP A 41 4.50 -17.58 6.22
C ASP A 41 4.88 -16.13 5.86
N ASN A 42 6.18 -15.84 5.81
CA ASN A 42 6.73 -14.53 5.46
C ASN A 42 6.44 -14.11 4.00
N TYR A 43 6.06 -15.03 3.11
CA TYR A 43 5.70 -14.70 1.73
C TYR A 43 4.25 -14.27 1.59
N LEU A 44 3.33 -14.92 2.31
CA LEU A 44 1.90 -14.61 2.29
C LEU A 44 1.47 -13.63 3.40
N ALA A 45 2.35 -13.34 4.36
CA ALA A 45 2.07 -12.52 5.55
C ALA A 45 0.92 -13.04 6.43
N VAL A 46 0.80 -14.36 6.56
CA VAL A 46 -0.23 -15.04 7.38
C VAL A 46 0.41 -15.88 8.49
N SER A 47 -0.33 -16.06 9.58
CA SER A 47 -0.06 -17.07 10.60
C SER A 47 -1.18 -18.12 10.59
N VAL A 48 -0.82 -19.39 10.70
CA VAL A 48 -1.77 -20.52 10.87
C VAL A 48 -1.31 -21.41 12.02
N SER A 49 -2.25 -21.99 12.75
CA SER A 49 -1.94 -22.90 13.87
C SER A 49 -2.43 -24.32 13.60
N ILE A 50 -1.65 -25.30 14.04
CA ILE A 50 -2.00 -26.72 13.90
C ILE A 50 -1.66 -27.50 15.16
N SER A 51 -2.59 -28.31 15.65
CA SER A 51 -2.35 -29.17 16.81
C SER A 51 -1.30 -30.23 16.51
N CYS A 52 -0.45 -30.52 17.51
CA CYS A 52 0.52 -31.60 17.44
C CYS A 52 -0.14 -32.98 17.26
N GLU A 53 -1.40 -33.15 17.65
CA GLU A 53 -2.18 -34.35 17.35
C GLU A 53 -2.42 -34.51 15.84
N LYS A 54 -2.88 -33.47 15.15
CA LYS A 54 -3.03 -33.48 13.68
C LYS A 54 -1.69 -33.73 12.98
N LEU A 55 -0.61 -33.09 13.44
CA LEU A 55 0.74 -33.31 12.91
C LEU A 55 1.30 -34.73 13.14
N ARG A 56 0.77 -35.50 14.10
CA ARG A 56 1.12 -36.92 14.29
C ARG A 56 0.35 -37.86 13.36
N ASN A 57 -0.68 -37.37 12.66
CA ASN A 57 -1.42 -38.18 11.69
C ASN A 57 -0.64 -38.26 10.37
N VAL A 58 0.00 -39.40 10.12
CA VAL A 58 0.76 -39.70 8.89
C VAL A 58 -0.09 -39.57 7.61
N ARG A 59 -1.43 -39.58 7.71
CA ARG A 59 -2.36 -39.40 6.58
C ARG A 59 -2.80 -37.95 6.37
N LEU A 60 -2.25 -36.98 7.11
CA LEU A 60 -2.52 -35.57 6.88
C LEU A 60 -1.78 -35.12 5.62
N ASP A 61 -2.52 -34.83 4.54
CA ASP A 61 -1.97 -34.01 3.46
C ASP A 61 -1.81 -32.57 3.98
N PHE A 62 -0.62 -32.29 4.48
CA PHE A 62 -0.31 -30.99 5.06
C PHE A 62 -0.37 -29.87 4.02
N ARG A 63 -0.03 -30.15 2.75
CA ARG A 63 0.02 -29.14 1.69
C ARG A 63 -1.39 -28.67 1.33
N ASP A 64 -2.31 -29.61 1.13
CA ASP A 64 -3.71 -29.29 0.86
C ASP A 64 -4.41 -28.72 2.10
N TRP A 65 -4.10 -29.21 3.30
CA TRP A 65 -4.57 -28.60 4.55
C TRP A 65 -4.13 -27.13 4.66
N TYR A 66 -2.84 -26.84 4.47
CA TYR A 66 -2.28 -25.48 4.52
C TYR A 66 -2.94 -24.58 3.48
N ALA A 67 -3.07 -25.06 2.23
CA ALA A 67 -3.74 -24.32 1.17
C ALA A 67 -5.23 -24.02 1.50
N HIS A 68 -5.93 -24.92 2.19
CA HIS A 68 -7.28 -24.69 2.67
C HIS A 68 -7.35 -23.68 3.83
N GLU A 69 -6.45 -23.76 4.80
CA GLU A 69 -6.41 -22.84 5.94
C GLU A 69 -6.11 -21.40 5.49
N VAL A 70 -5.13 -21.22 4.61
CA VAL A 70 -4.79 -19.94 3.98
C VAL A 70 -5.95 -19.40 3.13
N ARG A 71 -6.64 -20.26 2.37
CA ARG A 71 -7.85 -19.85 1.63
C ARG A 71 -8.98 -19.42 2.56
N ARG A 72 -9.09 -20.01 3.76
CA ARG A 72 -10.09 -19.61 4.75
C ARG A 72 -9.76 -18.23 5.32
N ILE A 73 -8.51 -17.97 5.69
CA ILE A 73 -8.06 -16.63 6.15
C ILE A 73 -8.39 -15.56 5.11
N PHE A 74 -7.97 -15.74 3.84
CA PHE A 74 -8.28 -14.79 2.75
C PHE A 74 -9.77 -14.77 2.32
N ALA A 75 -10.62 -15.61 2.90
CA ALA A 75 -12.08 -15.57 2.74
C ALA A 75 -12.76 -14.88 3.93
N ASP A 76 -12.31 -15.16 5.16
CA ASP A 76 -12.78 -14.56 6.41
C ASP A 76 -12.40 -13.06 6.53
N GLU A 77 -11.33 -12.62 5.86
CA GLU A 77 -11.01 -11.20 5.60
C GLU A 77 -12.12 -10.42 4.86
N LYS A 78 -13.16 -11.09 4.36
CA LYS A 78 -14.38 -10.46 3.82
C LYS A 78 -15.59 -10.49 4.76
N GLY A 79 -15.46 -11.09 5.93
CA GLY A 79 -16.61 -11.46 6.78
C GLY A 79 -16.54 -10.95 8.22
N THR A 80 -15.36 -10.78 8.80
CA THR A 80 -15.19 -10.36 10.21
C THR A 80 -14.20 -9.21 10.33
N THR A 81 -14.74 -8.01 10.55
CA THR A 81 -13.98 -6.84 10.99
C THR A 81 -13.63 -7.00 12.46
N PHE A 82 -12.34 -7.07 12.79
CA PHE A 82 -11.87 -7.02 14.18
C PHE A 82 -12.17 -5.65 14.77
N CYS A 83 -12.83 -5.63 15.93
CA CYS A 83 -13.30 -4.43 16.61
C CYS A 83 -12.70 -4.32 18.02
N PHE A 84 -12.70 -3.11 18.60
CA PHE A 84 -12.14 -2.89 19.93
C PHE A 84 -12.93 -3.60 21.05
N GLU A 85 -14.18 -3.96 20.82
CA GLU A 85 -14.97 -4.81 21.72
C GLU A 85 -14.40 -6.24 21.82
N ASP A 86 -13.78 -6.77 20.76
CA ASP A 86 -13.23 -8.14 20.71
C ASP A 86 -11.98 -8.32 21.60
N LEU A 87 -11.44 -7.23 22.14
CA LEU A 87 -10.29 -7.24 23.06
C LEU A 87 -10.68 -7.61 24.51
N GLU A 88 -11.97 -7.64 24.86
CA GLU A 88 -12.51 -7.99 26.20
C GLU A 88 -11.90 -7.24 27.41
N GLY A 89 -11.14 -6.16 27.17
CA GLY A 89 -10.41 -5.40 28.21
C GLY A 89 -8.90 -5.63 28.21
N GLU A 90 -8.40 -6.68 27.54
CA GLU A 90 -6.97 -6.98 27.44
C GLU A 90 -6.29 -6.26 26.26
N LEU A 91 -4.96 -6.09 26.35
CA LEU A 91 -4.10 -5.50 25.31
C LEU A 91 -4.49 -4.10 24.78
N GLN A 92 -5.56 -3.48 25.29
CA GLN A 92 -6.03 -2.16 24.86
C GLN A 92 -4.92 -1.09 24.96
N SER A 93 -4.01 -1.21 25.93
CA SER A 93 -2.85 -0.34 26.11
C SER A 93 -1.83 -0.38 24.97
N LEU A 94 -1.82 -1.41 24.11
CA LEU A 94 -1.00 -1.45 22.89
C LEU A 94 -1.59 -0.55 21.79
N PHE A 95 -2.91 -0.34 21.80
CA PHE A 95 -3.63 0.46 20.82
C PHE A 95 -3.94 1.88 21.33
N PHE A 96 -3.99 2.08 22.65
CA PHE A 96 -3.95 3.41 23.25
C PHE A 96 -2.55 4.02 23.11
N ARG A 97 -2.40 5.01 22.21
CA ARG A 97 -1.21 5.84 22.14
C ARG A 97 -1.04 6.67 23.42
N SER A 98 -0.28 6.15 24.38
CA SER A 98 0.38 7.00 25.38
C SER A 98 1.38 7.93 24.65
N PRO A 99 1.39 9.24 24.92
CA PRO A 99 2.30 10.18 24.26
C PRO A 99 3.71 10.07 24.85
N LEU A 100 4.40 8.96 24.57
CA LEU A 100 5.79 8.75 24.94
C LEU A 100 6.73 9.08 23.78
N THR A 101 7.60 10.05 24.05
CA THR A 101 8.72 10.47 23.24
C THR A 101 9.84 9.44 23.32
N GLU A 102 10.13 8.73 22.23
CA GLU A 102 11.44 8.09 21.90
C GLU A 102 11.39 7.68 20.39
N PRO A 103 12.53 7.56 19.67
CA PRO A 103 12.53 7.61 18.21
C PRO A 103 12.89 6.27 17.52
N CYS A 104 11.94 5.63 16.82
CA CYS A 104 12.28 4.71 15.72
C CYS A 104 11.10 4.38 14.79
N GLY A 105 11.41 3.97 13.54
CA GLY A 105 10.49 3.25 12.66
C GLY A 105 9.63 4.11 11.72
N LEU A 106 10.06 4.24 10.46
CA LEU A 106 9.23 4.76 9.36
C LEU A 106 8.11 3.76 9.01
N THR A 107 6.98 3.82 9.70
CA THR A 107 5.72 3.19 9.29
C THR A 107 4.60 4.22 9.33
N LEU A 108 3.81 4.27 8.25
CA LEU A 108 2.87 5.34 7.98
C LEU A 108 1.52 4.70 7.62
N GLU A 109 0.72 4.50 8.66
CA GLU A 109 -0.50 3.68 8.60
C GLU A 109 -1.71 4.53 8.22
N LEU A 110 -2.52 4.03 7.28
CA LEU A 110 -3.77 4.63 6.81
C LEU A 110 -4.83 3.52 6.72
N ASN A 111 -6.01 3.78 7.29
CA ASN A 111 -7.12 2.84 7.42
C ASN A 111 -8.30 3.22 6.46
N ALA A 112 -9.10 2.23 5.99
CA ALA A 112 -10.34 2.32 5.13
C ALA A 112 -10.16 2.71 3.62
N ILE A 113 -10.75 2.09 2.56
CA ILE A 113 -11.75 0.99 2.33
C ILE A 113 -11.41 0.14 1.06
N GLN A 114 -11.84 -1.14 1.01
CA GLN A 114 -11.58 -2.24 0.03
C GLN A 114 -11.65 -2.01 -1.51
N SER A 115 -11.11 -3.02 -2.24
CA SER A 115 -10.79 -3.06 -3.69
C SER A 115 -11.70 -3.96 -4.58
N SER A 116 -11.71 -3.73 -5.91
CA SER A 116 -12.11 -4.73 -6.92
C SER A 116 -11.28 -4.65 -8.22
N LYS A 117 -11.28 -5.72 -9.03
CA LYS A 117 -10.09 -6.19 -9.77
C LYS A 117 -10.07 -5.97 -11.31
N HIS A 118 -8.84 -6.08 -11.83
CA HIS A 118 -8.40 -6.41 -13.21
C HIS A 118 -8.44 -5.35 -14.33
N ALA A 119 -7.24 -5.01 -14.83
CA ALA A 119 -6.98 -4.71 -16.24
C ALA A 119 -5.54 -5.14 -16.62
N LYS A 120 -5.28 -5.34 -17.92
CA LYS A 120 -4.10 -6.04 -18.48
C LYS A 120 -3.05 -5.03 -18.98
N VAL A 121 -1.76 -5.37 -18.88
CA VAL A 121 -0.64 -4.50 -19.29
C VAL A 121 -0.27 -4.72 -20.76
N GLU A 122 -0.16 -3.64 -21.53
CA GLU A 122 0.59 -3.58 -22.79
C GLU A 122 1.64 -2.45 -22.71
N ARG A 123 2.79 -2.62 -23.39
CA ARG A 123 3.89 -1.63 -23.40
C ARG A 123 3.82 -0.79 -24.69
N GLY A 124 3.72 0.53 -24.56
CA GLY A 124 3.88 1.47 -25.67
C GLY A 124 3.79 2.92 -25.21
N GLU A 125 4.88 3.68 -25.43
CA GLU A 125 5.06 5.11 -25.16
C GLU A 125 4.92 5.62 -23.71
N LEU A 126 5.80 6.56 -23.33
CA LEU A 126 5.83 7.24 -22.03
C LEU A 126 4.72 8.30 -21.96
N THR A 127 3.47 7.85 -21.86
CA THR A 127 2.32 8.73 -21.61
C THR A 127 2.02 8.77 -20.11
N VAL A 128 1.86 9.97 -19.55
CA VAL A 128 1.44 10.10 -18.15
C VAL A 128 -0.08 9.96 -18.11
N GLN A 129 -0.56 8.98 -17.35
CA GLN A 129 -1.97 8.66 -17.24
C GLN A 129 -2.45 8.83 -15.79
N ARG A 130 -3.67 9.36 -15.64
CA ARG A 130 -4.38 9.52 -14.36
C ARG A 130 -5.67 8.71 -14.40
N ASN A 131 -5.70 7.56 -13.72
CA ASN A 131 -6.82 6.60 -13.76
C ASN A 131 -7.67 6.62 -12.48
N ALA A 132 -8.61 7.58 -12.39
CA ALA A 132 -9.64 7.61 -11.34
C ALA A 132 -11.05 7.86 -11.91
N ALA A 133 -11.92 6.85 -11.72
CA ALA A 133 -13.37 6.75 -11.92
C ALA A 133 -14.17 7.87 -12.64
N ILE A 134 -14.86 7.48 -13.72
CA ILE A 134 -16.09 8.16 -14.20
C ILE A 134 -17.27 7.76 -13.31
N PRO A 135 -18.03 8.70 -12.70
CA PRO A 135 -19.28 8.39 -12.02
C PRO A 135 -20.33 7.88 -13.02
N ARG A 136 -20.87 6.67 -12.80
CA ARG A 136 -21.85 6.02 -13.71
C ARG A 136 -23.30 6.07 -13.24
N ASP A 137 -23.57 6.50 -12.00
CA ASP A 137 -24.92 6.72 -11.46
C ASP A 137 -24.82 7.75 -10.31
N LEU A 138 -25.76 8.68 -10.21
CA LEU A 138 -25.84 9.68 -9.13
C LEU A 138 -26.23 9.05 -7.78
N ARG A 139 -26.82 7.85 -7.79
CA ARG A 139 -27.17 7.08 -6.58
C ARG A 139 -26.01 6.26 -6.03
N ARG A 140 -24.85 6.26 -6.71
CA ARG A 140 -23.66 5.57 -6.25
C ARG A 140 -23.00 6.40 -5.15
N VAL A 141 -22.87 5.83 -3.95
CA VAL A 141 -21.97 6.36 -2.91
C VAL A 141 -20.55 6.37 -3.49
N ILE A 142 -19.98 7.55 -3.66
CA ILE A 142 -18.59 7.73 -4.10
C ILE A 142 -17.76 7.74 -2.81
N PRO A 143 -16.86 6.77 -2.57
CA PRO A 143 -15.98 6.80 -1.41
C PRO A 143 -15.08 8.04 -1.47
N GLU A 144 -14.81 8.64 -0.32
CA GLU A 144 -13.93 9.80 -0.27
C GLU A 144 -12.50 9.42 -0.68
N PRO A 145 -11.84 10.23 -1.52
CA PRO A 145 -10.46 9.96 -1.92
C PRO A 145 -9.50 10.22 -0.75
N ILE A 146 -8.39 9.48 -0.71
CA ILE A 146 -7.37 9.66 0.34
C ILE A 146 -6.67 11.02 0.15
N VAL A 147 -6.96 11.97 1.04
CA VAL A 147 -6.38 13.32 1.04
C VAL A 147 -5.63 13.55 2.33
N VAL A 148 -4.39 13.99 2.24
CA VAL A 148 -3.52 14.32 3.38
C VAL A 148 -3.06 15.76 3.28
N VAL A 149 -2.74 16.37 4.43
CA VAL A 149 -2.05 17.66 4.47
C VAL A 149 -0.55 17.41 4.52
N ILE A 150 0.18 17.95 3.55
CA ILE A 150 1.65 17.90 3.47
C ILE A 150 2.22 19.32 3.49
N LEU A 151 3.50 19.47 3.81
CA LEU A 151 4.21 20.73 3.62
C LEU A 151 4.92 20.74 2.27
N ILE A 152 4.73 21.80 1.49
CA ILE A 152 5.53 22.11 0.29
C ILE A 152 6.26 23.42 0.56
N ASN A 153 7.60 23.38 0.55
CA ASN A 153 8.47 24.51 0.91
C ASN A 153 8.05 25.16 2.25
N GLY A 154 7.65 24.34 3.23
CA GLY A 154 7.17 24.78 4.55
C GLY A 154 5.72 25.26 4.63
N GLN A 155 4.97 25.30 3.52
CA GLN A 155 3.56 25.71 3.50
C GLN A 155 2.61 24.49 3.47
N PRO A 156 1.54 24.46 4.28
CA PRO A 156 0.59 23.34 4.29
C PRO A 156 -0.32 23.36 3.05
N VAL A 157 -0.45 22.20 2.39
CA VAL A 157 -1.25 22.03 1.16
C VAL A 157 -2.03 20.72 1.19
N ARG A 158 -3.14 20.65 0.45
CA ARG A 158 -3.98 19.44 0.33
C ARG A 158 -3.47 18.56 -0.82
N ALA A 159 -2.90 17.41 -0.47
CA ALA A 159 -2.39 16.43 -1.42
C ALA A 159 -3.32 15.23 -1.53
N LEU A 160 -3.68 14.87 -2.76
CA LEU A 160 -4.34 13.61 -3.10
C LEU A 160 -3.29 12.49 -3.18
N LEU A 161 -3.52 11.37 -2.49
CA LEU A 161 -2.74 10.15 -2.67
C LEU A 161 -3.41 9.30 -3.78
N ASP A 162 -2.77 9.19 -4.95
CA ASP A 162 -3.34 8.58 -6.16
C ASP A 162 -2.45 7.46 -6.72
N THR A 163 -2.69 6.22 -6.28
CA THR A 163 -1.98 5.02 -6.81
C THR A 163 -2.29 4.76 -8.29
N GLY A 164 -3.30 5.42 -8.87
CA GLY A 164 -3.64 5.39 -10.29
C GLY A 164 -2.93 6.46 -11.14
N SER A 165 -2.04 7.26 -10.54
CA SER A 165 -1.22 8.27 -11.22
C SER A 165 0.21 7.79 -11.47
N LEU A 166 0.69 7.91 -12.71
CA LEU A 166 2.07 7.58 -13.09
C LEU A 166 3.10 8.67 -12.74
N ALA A 167 2.66 9.85 -12.32
CA ALA A 167 3.51 10.97 -11.94
C ALA A 167 3.01 11.69 -10.68
N ASP A 168 3.88 12.48 -10.07
CA ASP A 168 3.52 13.45 -9.04
C ASP A 168 3.16 14.78 -9.73
N PHE A 169 2.04 15.39 -9.35
CA PHE A 169 1.53 16.62 -9.96
C PHE A 169 1.43 17.77 -8.98
N MET A 170 1.72 18.99 -9.44
CA MET A 170 1.46 20.23 -8.70
C MET A 170 0.45 21.08 -9.45
N SER A 171 -0.49 21.70 -8.71
CA SER A 171 -1.41 22.66 -9.31
C SER A 171 -0.67 23.93 -9.76
N ALA A 172 -0.98 24.43 -10.95
CA ALA A 172 -0.42 25.70 -11.44
C ALA A 172 -0.71 26.87 -10.47
N LYS A 173 -1.86 26.82 -9.78
CA LYS A 173 -2.23 27.78 -8.72
C LYS A 173 -1.25 27.71 -7.54
N LEU A 174 -0.94 26.53 -7.03
CA LEU A 174 0.01 26.37 -5.92
C LEU A 174 1.41 26.81 -6.34
N ALA A 175 1.89 26.38 -7.51
CA ALA A 175 3.20 26.76 -8.02
C ALA A 175 3.38 28.29 -8.09
N HIS A 176 2.35 29.00 -8.55
CA HIS A 176 2.31 30.47 -8.54
C HIS A 176 2.25 31.07 -7.12
N GLN A 177 1.40 30.54 -6.24
CA GLN A 177 1.27 31.02 -4.85
C GLN A 177 2.57 30.87 -4.05
N LEU A 178 3.27 29.75 -4.20
CA LEU A 178 4.55 29.46 -3.54
C LEU A 178 5.75 30.12 -4.23
N LYS A 179 5.54 30.78 -5.39
CA LYS A 179 6.61 31.27 -6.28
C LYS A 179 7.66 30.19 -6.56
N ALA A 180 7.20 28.96 -6.80
CA ALA A 180 8.06 27.83 -7.06
C ALA A 180 8.91 28.04 -8.32
N GLU A 181 10.14 27.55 -8.31
CA GLU A 181 11.00 27.58 -9.50
C GLU A 181 10.49 26.56 -10.51
N THR A 182 9.88 27.06 -11.59
CA THR A 182 9.28 26.26 -12.67
C THR A 182 10.15 26.32 -13.92
N PHE A 183 10.35 25.20 -14.60
CA PHE A 183 11.08 25.12 -15.87
C PHE A 183 10.22 24.48 -16.96
N GLU A 184 10.46 24.88 -18.22
CA GLU A 184 9.79 24.31 -19.38
C GLU A 184 10.37 22.93 -19.72
N LEU A 185 9.50 21.99 -20.11
CA LEU A 185 9.88 20.65 -20.51
C LEU A 185 10.38 20.65 -21.95
N ALA A 186 11.52 19.99 -22.20
CA ALA A 186 12.15 19.91 -23.52
C ALA A 186 11.23 19.36 -24.63
N LYS A 187 10.19 18.60 -24.26
CA LYS A 187 9.07 18.21 -25.12
C LYS A 187 7.77 18.22 -24.30
N PRO A 188 6.71 18.91 -24.74
CA PRO A 188 5.40 18.82 -24.10
C PRO A 188 4.88 17.37 -24.04
N MET A 189 4.53 16.90 -22.84
CA MET A 189 4.05 15.53 -22.63
C MET A 189 2.51 15.47 -22.70
N PRO A 190 1.90 14.55 -23.47
CA PRO A 190 0.46 14.37 -23.47
C PRO A 190 0.00 13.71 -22.16
N LEU A 191 -0.95 14.36 -21.49
CA LEU A 191 -1.57 13.88 -20.26
C LEU A 191 -2.92 13.23 -20.58
N HIS A 192 -3.03 11.93 -20.35
CA HIS A 192 -4.28 11.19 -20.47
C HIS A 192 -5.00 11.15 -19.13
N LEU A 193 -6.11 11.87 -19.01
CA LEU A 193 -6.99 11.77 -17.84
C LEU A 193 -8.01 10.64 -18.04
N ALA A 194 -8.58 10.13 -16.95
CA ALA A 194 -9.64 9.11 -16.92
C ALA A 194 -10.96 9.47 -17.64
N VAL A 195 -11.01 10.61 -18.35
CA VAL A 195 -12.18 11.06 -19.12
C VAL A 195 -11.86 10.95 -20.61
N GLN A 196 -12.61 10.10 -21.30
CA GLN A 196 -12.52 9.89 -22.75
C GLN A 196 -12.66 11.23 -23.50
N GLY A 197 -11.65 11.56 -24.32
CA GLY A 197 -11.61 12.81 -25.10
C GLY A 197 -10.84 13.96 -24.45
N SER A 198 -10.42 13.86 -23.19
CA SER A 198 -9.51 14.85 -22.60
C SER A 198 -8.12 14.77 -23.26
N ARG A 199 -7.58 15.93 -23.67
CA ARG A 199 -6.24 16.08 -24.25
C ARG A 199 -5.51 17.22 -23.57
N ALA A 200 -5.06 16.99 -22.33
CA ALA A 200 -4.20 17.92 -21.63
C ALA A 200 -2.74 17.74 -22.08
N LYS A 201 -1.92 18.79 -21.95
CA LYS A 201 -0.47 18.74 -22.16
C LYS A 201 0.24 19.31 -20.94
N ILE A 202 1.32 18.66 -20.54
CA ILE A 202 2.25 19.13 -19.52
C ILE A 202 3.37 19.86 -20.27
N ASN A 203 3.57 21.14 -19.96
CA ASN A 203 4.63 21.95 -20.57
C ASN A 203 5.69 22.37 -19.54
N TYR A 204 5.40 22.28 -18.25
CA TYR A 204 6.27 22.76 -17.18
C TYR A 204 6.40 21.72 -16.07
N GLY A 205 7.58 21.67 -15.45
CA GLY A 205 7.84 20.97 -14.20
C GLY A 205 8.38 21.93 -13.13
N CYS A 206 8.38 21.51 -11.88
CA CYS A 206 9.09 22.18 -10.80
C CYS A 206 9.74 21.16 -9.85
N ILE A 207 10.68 21.64 -9.03
CA ILE A 207 11.23 20.86 -7.91
C ILE A 207 10.90 21.60 -6.62
N ALA A 208 10.26 20.91 -5.67
CA ALA A 208 9.89 21.48 -4.38
C ALA A 208 10.31 20.57 -3.23
N LEU A 209 10.57 21.16 -2.07
CA LEU A 209 10.83 20.43 -0.83
C LEU A 209 9.49 19.95 -0.26
N VAL A 210 9.31 18.64 -0.20
CA VAL A 210 8.13 17.97 0.37
C VAL A 210 8.45 17.50 1.77
N GLU A 211 7.62 17.86 2.73
CA GLU A 211 7.69 17.34 4.09
C GLU A 211 6.35 16.72 4.49
N TYR A 212 6.37 15.46 4.91
CA TYR A 212 5.19 14.73 5.37
C TYR A 212 5.60 13.70 6.43
N GLN A 213 5.16 13.92 7.67
CA GLN A 213 5.64 13.17 8.84
C GLN A 213 7.18 13.12 8.87
N ASN A 214 7.78 11.93 8.80
CA ASN A 214 9.22 11.73 8.83
C ASN A 214 9.89 11.84 7.43
N ILE A 215 9.12 12.06 6.36
CA ILE A 215 9.65 12.27 5.01
C ILE A 215 10.00 13.74 4.85
N LYS A 216 11.25 14.03 4.45
CA LYS A 216 11.71 15.37 4.03
C LYS A 216 12.62 15.24 2.81
N ALA A 217 12.09 15.53 1.62
CA ALA A 217 12.79 15.28 0.36
C ALA A 217 12.44 16.31 -0.73
N LYS A 218 13.43 16.66 -1.57
CA LYS A 218 13.13 17.37 -2.83
C LYS A 218 12.45 16.40 -3.79
N ARG A 219 11.29 16.76 -4.34
CA ARG A 219 10.56 16.00 -5.37
C ARG A 219 10.33 16.84 -6.62
N TYR A 220 10.37 16.18 -7.76
CA TYR A 220 9.91 16.72 -9.04
C TYR A 220 8.38 16.63 -9.12
N PHE A 221 7.74 17.63 -9.71
CA PHE A 221 6.32 17.64 -10.00
C PHE A 221 6.07 18.13 -11.43
N ASP A 222 5.15 17.47 -12.13
CA ASP A 222 4.57 17.97 -13.37
C ASP A 222 3.50 19.03 -13.04
N ILE A 223 3.55 20.20 -13.68
CA ILE A 223 2.62 21.30 -13.40
C ILE A 223 1.39 21.20 -14.29
N ILE A 224 0.22 21.04 -13.67
CA ILE A 224 -1.06 20.90 -14.37
C ILE A 224 -2.16 21.72 -13.69
N ASN A 225 -3.30 21.91 -14.36
CA ASN A 225 -4.45 22.59 -13.75
C ASN A 225 -5.27 21.59 -12.91
N LEU A 226 -5.05 21.58 -11.59
CA LEU A 226 -5.86 20.82 -10.63
C LEU A 226 -6.98 21.70 -10.07
N LEU A 227 -8.20 21.16 -10.01
CA LEU A 227 -9.38 21.88 -9.51
C LEU A 227 -9.55 21.78 -7.98
N ASN A 228 -9.39 20.57 -7.43
CA ASN A 228 -9.83 20.26 -6.05
C ASN A 228 -8.67 19.98 -5.06
N TYR A 229 -7.44 19.89 -5.55
CA TYR A 229 -6.24 19.53 -4.79
C TYR A 229 -5.08 20.41 -5.21
N ASP A 230 -4.16 20.68 -4.29
CA ASP A 230 -2.99 21.50 -4.55
C ASP A 230 -1.86 20.66 -5.15
N VAL A 231 -1.79 19.38 -4.77
CA VAL A 231 -0.81 18.36 -5.20
C VAL A 231 -1.50 17.01 -5.42
N ILE A 232 -0.96 16.19 -6.33
CA ILE A 232 -1.21 14.73 -6.38
C ILE A 232 0.12 14.03 -6.16
N LEU A 233 0.16 13.09 -5.22
CA LEU A 233 1.28 12.16 -5.03
C LEU A 233 0.91 10.84 -5.70
N GLY A 234 1.63 10.53 -6.77
CA GLY A 234 1.41 9.35 -7.61
C GLY A 234 2.31 8.18 -7.23
N THR A 235 2.29 7.14 -8.06
CA THR A 235 3.15 5.95 -7.91
C THR A 235 4.64 6.22 -7.65
N PRO A 236 5.29 7.29 -8.17
CA PRO A 236 6.67 7.62 -7.78
C PRO A 236 6.85 7.93 -6.29
N PHE A 237 5.86 8.55 -5.64
CA PHE A 237 5.87 8.79 -4.19
C PHE A 237 5.70 7.48 -3.42
N PHE A 238 4.69 6.68 -3.77
CA PHE A 238 4.45 5.39 -3.09
C PHE A 238 5.66 4.45 -3.19
N PHE A 239 6.26 4.33 -4.38
CA PHE A 239 7.40 3.45 -4.62
C PHE A 239 8.65 3.90 -3.85
N GLN A 240 9.02 5.19 -3.94
CA GLN A 240 10.23 5.71 -3.30
C GLN A 240 10.17 5.61 -1.78
N HIS A 241 9.01 5.85 -1.18
CA HIS A 241 8.82 5.85 0.27
C HIS A 241 8.27 4.52 0.82
N LYS A 242 8.14 3.48 -0.03
CA LYS A 242 7.59 2.16 0.31
C LYS A 242 6.25 2.25 1.04
N VAL A 243 5.38 3.15 0.60
CA VAL A 243 4.10 3.44 1.24
C VAL A 243 3.18 2.24 1.09
N LEU A 244 2.79 1.64 2.21
CA LEU A 244 1.73 0.65 2.27
C LEU A 244 0.38 1.38 2.32
N THR A 245 -0.55 1.02 1.44
CA THR A 245 -1.93 1.51 1.48
C THR A 245 -2.86 0.41 1.99
N GLY A 246 -3.33 0.56 3.22
CA GLY A 246 -4.36 -0.27 3.84
C GLY A 246 -5.77 0.25 3.57
N PHE A 247 -6.76 -0.65 3.62
CA PHE A 247 -8.10 -0.41 3.10
C PHE A 247 -9.14 -1.28 3.84
N ASN A 248 -9.37 -0.96 5.12
CA ASN A 248 -10.35 -1.57 6.06
C ASN A 248 -11.79 -1.58 5.50
#